data_AF-A0A1W1YF21-F1
#
_entry.id   AF-A0A1W1YF21-F1
#
_cell.length_a   1.000
_cell.length_b   1.000
_cell.length_c   1.000
_cell.angle_alpha   90.00
_cell.angle_beta   90.00
_cell.angle_gamma   90.00
#
_symmetry.space_group_name_H-M   'P 1'
#
loop_
_entity.id
_entity.type
_entity.pdbx_description
1 polymer ?
#
loop_
_entity_poly.entity_id
_entity_poly.type
_entity_poly.pdbx_seq_one_letter_code
_entity_poly.pdbx_strand_id
1 'polypeptide(L)' 'MAVNARNKRKLIYKEKLYYWYVRKNKEGIPRLHIISDDKKVNLDLPLFDTEVSVAGEYVVKKLEEYYMEK' A
#
# COMPACT_ATOMS: atom_id res chain seq x y z
N MET A 1 -3.46 -15.26 18.52
CA MET A 1 -2.90 -14.53 17.35
C MET A 1 -4.00 -13.66 16.77
N ALA A 2 -3.98 -12.35 17.02
CA ALA A 2 -5.02 -11.44 16.53
C ALA A 2 -4.80 -11.14 15.04
N VAL A 3 -5.39 -11.96 14.16
CA VAL A 3 -5.56 -11.61 12.75
C VAL A 3 -6.61 -10.50 12.72
N ASN A 4 -6.15 -9.26 12.63
CA ASN A 4 -7.02 -8.11 12.45
C ASN A 4 -7.88 -8.37 11.21
N ALA A 5 -9.21 -8.29 11.35
CA ALA A 5 -10.22 -8.73 10.37
C ALA A 5 -10.25 -7.95 9.04
N ARG A 6 -9.20 -7.19 8.71
CA ARG A 6 -9.02 -6.47 7.46
C ARG A 6 -7.56 -6.63 7.11
N ASN A 7 -7.27 -7.17 5.92
CA ASN A 7 -5.96 -7.49 5.34
C ASN A 7 -5.05 -6.24 5.14
N LYS A 8 -5.00 -5.36 6.14
CA LYS A 8 -4.25 -4.11 6.19
C LYS A 8 -2.90 -4.41 6.82
N ARG A 9 -1.85 -4.20 6.03
CA ARG A 9 -0.48 -4.31 6.49
C ARG A 9 0.03 -2.91 6.83
N LYS A 10 0.97 -2.83 7.76
CA LYS A 10 1.62 -1.58 8.17
C LYS A 10 3.12 -1.67 7.94
N LEU A 11 3.74 -0.55 7.58
CA LEU A 11 5.19 -0.43 7.45
C LEU A 11 5.63 0.95 7.92
N ILE A 12 6.87 1.06 8.37
CA ILE A 12 7.49 2.34 8.73
C ILE A 12 8.48 2.68 7.62
N TYR A 13 8.37 3.86 7.04
CA TYR A 13 9.25 4.37 6.00
C TYR A 13 9.60 5.83 6.29
N LYS A 14 10.90 6.16 6.35
CA LYS A 14 11.39 7.50 6.74
C LYS A 14 10.71 8.05 8.01
N GLU A 15 10.70 7.24 9.07
CA GLU A 15 10.07 7.54 10.37
C GLU A 15 8.56 7.80 10.34
N LYS A 16 7.91 7.61 9.19
CA LYS A 16 6.46 7.75 9.02
C LYS A 16 5.81 6.38 8.93
N LEU A 17 4.67 6.25 9.60
CA LEU A 17 3.87 5.04 9.54
C LEU A 17 2.96 5.06 8.31
N TYR A 18 2.97 3.97 7.56
CA TYR A 18 2.10 3.75 6.42
C TYR A 18 1.29 2.49 6.62
N TYR A 19 0.08 2.54 6.10
CA TYR A 19 -0.85 1.43 6.01
C TYR A 19 -1.11 1.14 4.55
N TRP A 20 -1.11 -0.13 4.19
CA TRP A 20 -1.44 -0.52 2.84
C TRP A 20 -2.33 -1.75 2.81
N TYR A 21 -3.17 -1.81 1.79
CA TYR A 21 -4.11 -2.91 1.59
C TYR A 21 -4.49 -3.03 0.12
N VAL A 22 -4.83 -4.25 -0.28
CA VAL A 22 -5.36 -4.53 -1.61
C VAL A 22 -6.88 -4.49 -1.54
N ARG A 23 -7.52 -3.74 -2.44
CA ARG A 23 -8.98 -3.71 -2.59
C ARG A 23 -9.34 -3.75 -4.07
N LYS A 24 -10.39 -4.50 -4.41
CA LYS A 24 -10.97 -4.44 -5.75
C LYS A 24 -11.73 -3.12 -5.94
N ASN A 25 -11.53 -2.45 -7.08
CA ASN A 25 -12.30 -1.27 -7.47
C ASN A 25 -13.74 -1.68 -7.89
N LYS A 26 -14.54 -0.70 -8.34
CA LYS A 26 -15.93 -0.96 -8.79
C LYS A 26 -16.01 -1.93 -9.98
N GLU A 27 -14.94 -2.07 -10.75
CA GLU A 27 -14.83 -2.97 -11.91
C GLU A 27 -14.26 -4.34 -11.54
N GLY A 28 -14.01 -4.60 -10.26
CA GLY A 28 -13.45 -5.87 -9.78
C GLY A 28 -11.92 -5.98 -9.91
N ILE A 29 -11.24 -4.94 -10.37
CA ILE A 29 -9.79 -4.91 -10.58
C ILE A 29 -9.09 -4.65 -9.23
N PRO A 30 -8.17 -5.52 -8.79
CA PRO A 30 -7.44 -5.32 -7.55
C PRO A 30 -6.50 -4.11 -7.67
N ARG A 31 -6.58 -3.21 -6.69
CA ARG A 31 -5.73 -2.02 -6.57
C ARG A 31 -5.06 -1.99 -5.20
N LEU A 32 -3.80 -1.57 -5.20
CA LEU A 32 -3.02 -1.34 -4.00
C LEU A 32 -3.29 0.08 -3.51
N HIS A 33 -3.81 0.19 -2.30
CA HIS A 33 -3.95 1.44 -1.58
C HIS A 33 -2.82 1.58 -0.56
N ILE A 34 -2.11 2.70 -0.58
CA ILE A 34 -1.07 3.05 0.39
C ILE A 34 -1.45 4.39 1.03
N ILE A 35 -1.59 4.42 2.34
CA ILE A 35 -2.07 5.57 3.09
C ILE A 35 -1.11 5.84 4.26
N SER A 36 -0.62 7.07 4.41
CA SER A 36 0.14 7.46 5.60
C SER A 36 -0.78 7.60 6.82
N ASP A 37 -0.25 7.43 8.03
CA ASP A 37 -1.00 7.68 9.27
C ASP A 37 -1.61 9.09 9.32
N ASP A 38 -0.83 10.11 8.92
CA ASP A 38 -1.30 11.51 8.78
C ASP A 38 -2.33 11.74 7.66
N LYS A 39 -2.67 10.70 6.87
CA LYS A 39 -3.52 10.76 5.66
C LYS A 39 -3.08 11.75 4.57
N LYS A 40 -1.88 12.33 4.68
CA LYS A 40 -1.29 13.25 3.70
C LYS A 40 -0.85 12.54 2.43
N VAL A 41 -0.45 11.28 2.53
CA VAL A 41 -0.12 10.43 1.38
C VAL A 41 -1.24 9.43 1.20
N ASN A 42 -1.86 9.43 0.03
CA ASN A 42 -2.84 8.45 -0.40
C ASN A 42 -2.53 8.07 -1.85
N LEU A 43 -1.96 6.89 -2.03
CA LEU A 43 -1.62 6.35 -3.34
C LEU A 43 -2.60 5.22 -3.67
N ASP A 44 -3.12 5.28 -4.89
CA ASP A 44 -3.96 4.24 -5.48
C ASP A 44 -3.25 3.76 -6.75
N LEU A 45 -2.83 2.50 -6.74
CA LEU A 45 -1.99 1.92 -7.77
C LEU A 45 -2.66 0.66 -8.33
N PRO A 46 -2.65 0.45 -9.66
CA PRO A 46 -3.06 -0.83 -10.24
C PRO A 46 -2.09 -1.93 -9.77
N LEU A 47 -2.62 -3.07 -9.33
CA LEU A 47 -1.79 -4.25 -9.08
C LEU A 47 -1.48 -4.90 -10.42
N PHE A 48 -0.21 -4.84 -10.80
CA PHE A 48 0.25 -5.43 -12.06
C PHE A 48 0.27 -6.96 -12.01
N ASP A 49 0.43 -7.54 -10.82
CA ASP A 49 0.49 -8.98 -10.65
C ASP A 49 -0.21 -9.42 -9.36
N THR A 50 -1.24 -10.25 -9.50
CA THR A 50 -2.06 -10.74 -8.38
C THR A 50 -1.44 -11.92 -7.63
N GLU A 51 -0.35 -12.51 -8.15
CA GLU A 51 0.34 -13.65 -7.55
C GLU A 51 1.56 -13.22 -6.72
N VAL A 52 2.13 -12.06 -7.00
CA VAL A 52 3.13 -11.46 -6.12
C VAL A 52 2.41 -11.01 -4.85
N SER A 53 2.50 -11.81 -3.80
CA SER A 53 2.21 -11.39 -2.44
C SER A 53 2.85 -10.02 -2.24
N VAL A 54 2.05 -8.96 -2.29
CA VAL A 54 2.53 -7.57 -2.28
C VAL A 54 3.46 -7.44 -1.08
N ALA A 55 4.76 -7.47 -1.35
CA ALA A 55 5.75 -7.48 -0.28
C ALA A 55 5.87 -6.06 0.24
N GLY A 56 6.25 -5.89 1.51
CA GLY A 56 6.55 -4.55 2.04
C GLY A 56 7.54 -3.79 1.15
N GLU A 57 8.47 -4.50 0.52
CA GLU A 57 9.46 -3.97 -0.44
C GLU A 57 8.83 -3.29 -1.66
N TYR A 58 7.76 -3.86 -2.24
CA TYR A 58 7.07 -3.24 -3.38
C TYR A 58 6.44 -1.90 -2.96
N VAL A 59 5.87 -1.86 -1.76
CA VAL A 59 5.26 -0.64 -1.20
C VAL A 59 6.33 0.41 -0.91
N VAL A 60 7.48 0.00 -0.38
CA VAL A 60 8.63 0.89 -0.15
C VAL A 60 9.11 1.48 -1.47
N LYS A 61 9.31 0.66 -2.51
CA LYS A 61 9.71 1.14 -3.84
C LYS A 61 8.72 2.17 -4.40
N LYS A 62 7.41 1.93 -4.25
CA LYS A 62 6.38 2.89 -4.69
C LYS A 62 6.38 4.18 -3.88
N LEU A 63 6.68 4.12 -2.58
CA LEU A 63 6.89 5.31 -1.76
C LEU A 63 8.16 6.06 -2.19
N GLU A 64 9.24 5.36 -2.50
CA GLU A 64 10.48 5.95 -3.03
C GLU A 64 10.24 6.70 -4.34
N GLU A 65 9.57 6.07 -5.31
CA GLU A 65 9.17 6.70 -6.59
C GLU A 65 8.35 7.97 -6.32
N TYR A 66 7.33 7.90 -5.45
CA TYR A 66 6.50 9.06 -5.09
C TYR A 66 7.29 10.21 -4.46
N TYR A 67 8.29 9.92 -3.65
CA TYR A 67 9.14 10.95 -3.02
C TYR A 67 10.29 11.41 -3.92
N MET A 68 10.59 10.70 -5.01
CA MET A 68 11.61 11.09 -6.00
C MET A 68 11.02 12.00 -7.08
N GLU A 69 9.75 11.79 -7.47
CA GLU A 69 9.04 12.61 -8.45
C GLU A 69 8.49 13.94 -7.87
N LYS A 70 8.69 14.22 -6.58
CA LYS A 70 8.08 15.33 -5.86
C LYS A 70 9.10 16.18 -5.11
#